data_AF-A0A7S2JE00-F1
#
_entry.id   AF-A0A7S2JE00-F1
#
_cell.length_a   1.000
_cell.length_b   1.000
_cell.length_c   1.000
_cell.angle_alpha   90.00
_cell.angle_beta   90.00
_cell.angle_gamma   90.00
#
_symmetry.space_group_name_H-M   'P 1'
#
loop_
_entity.id
_entity.type
_entity.pdbx_description
1 polymer ?
#
loop_
_entity_poly.entity_id
_entity_poly.type
_entity_poly.pdbx_seq_one_letter_code
_entity_poly.pdbx_strand_id
1 'polypeptide(L)'
;FFCTAMELPDGDLELLTESMKAMNAKSDPAEEERKGGSGHIGKMIFSAGTEQLAVVAYVPEEKQGDLSCEEWLKAVLALFGGEVVSAAKDLSTGKVKTNSDKGVFPLKIREPMILE
;
A
#
# COMPACT_ATOMS: atom_id res chain seq x y z
N PHE A 1 8.58 -5.28 -8.76
CA PHE A 1 7.57 -4.70 -7.87
C PHE A 1 6.70 -5.82 -7.33
N PHE A 2 6.00 -5.65 -6.21
CA PHE A 2 4.99 -6.62 -5.76
C PHE A 2 3.81 -5.92 -5.09
N CYS A 3 2.65 -6.55 -5.14
CA CYS A 3 1.44 -6.12 -4.45
C CYS A 3 1.00 -7.21 -3.47
N THR A 4 0.53 -6.86 -2.27
CA THR A 4 -0.03 -7.85 -1.33
C THR A 4 -1.06 -7.23 -0.38
N ALA A 5 -1.94 -8.06 0.16
CA ALA A 5 -2.87 -7.69 1.21
C ALA A 5 -2.28 -7.94 2.61
N MET A 6 -2.70 -7.11 3.56
CA MET A 6 -2.55 -7.32 4.99
C MET A 6 -3.93 -7.34 5.63
N GLU A 7 -4.20 -8.36 6.45
CA GLU A 7 -5.47 -8.46 7.19
C GLU A 7 -5.50 -7.42 8.30
N LEU A 8 -4.52 -7.44 9.19
CA LEU A 8 -4.21 -6.35 10.09
C LEU A 8 -3.36 -5.37 9.30
N PRO A 9 -3.79 -4.11 9.05
CA PRO A 9 -4.41 -3.25 10.07
C PRO A 9 -5.91 -2.91 9.93
N ASP A 10 -6.72 -3.77 9.30
CA ASP A 10 -8.18 -3.57 9.17
C ASP A 10 -8.58 -2.23 8.52
N GLY A 11 -7.85 -1.83 7.48
CA GLY A 11 -8.12 -0.57 6.76
C GLY A 11 -7.62 0.69 7.44
N ASP A 12 -6.92 0.59 8.57
CA ASP A 12 -6.26 1.74 9.18
C ASP A 12 -5.02 2.17 8.37
N LEU A 13 -5.02 3.42 7.87
CA LEU A 13 -3.97 3.92 6.99
C LEU A 13 -2.67 4.25 7.74
N GLU A 14 -2.76 4.71 8.99
CA GLU A 14 -1.58 5.03 9.80
C GLU A 14 -0.84 3.75 10.16
N LEU A 15 -1.55 2.74 10.67
CA LEU A 15 -0.95 1.45 10.99
C LEU A 15 -0.41 0.73 9.74
N LEU A 16 -1.05 0.90 8.58
CA LEU A 16 -0.54 0.34 7.33
C LEU A 16 0.73 1.05 6.87
N THR A 17 0.82 2.35 7.10
CA THR A 17 2.03 3.13 6.83
C THR A 17 3.18 2.68 7.74
N GLU A 18 2.92 2.46 9.04
CA GLU A 18 3.92 1.91 9.95
C GLU A 18 4.34 0.49 9.57
N SER A 19 3.42 -0.32 9.05
CA SER A 19 3.74 -1.64 8.51
C SER A 19 4.70 -1.55 7.31
N MET A 20 4.47 -0.62 6.37
CA MET A 20 5.38 -0.37 5.26
C MET A 20 6.78 0.04 5.75
N LYS A 21 6.85 0.94 6.75
CA LYS A 21 8.12 1.37 7.35
C LYS A 21 8.86 0.20 8.00
N ALA A 22 8.17 -0.62 8.78
CA ALA A 22 8.75 -1.81 9.41
C ALA A 22 9.25 -2.83 8.38
N MET A 23 8.52 -3.06 7.29
CA MET A 23 8.97 -3.90 6.18
C MET A 23 10.25 -3.38 5.50
N ASN A 24 10.45 -2.06 5.49
CA ASN A 24 11.59 -1.38 4.88
C ASN A 24 12.78 -1.16 5.83
N ALA A 25 12.58 -1.30 7.14
CA ALA A 25 13.62 -1.17 8.14
C ALA A 25 14.78 -2.13 7.83
N LYS A 26 16.02 -1.71 8.09
CA LYS A 26 17.20 -2.56 7.88
C LYS A 26 17.10 -3.78 8.79
N SER A 27 17.30 -4.96 8.21
CA SER A 27 17.33 -6.21 8.97
C SER A 27 18.65 -6.30 9.74
N ASP A 28 18.59 -6.53 11.04
CA ASP A 28 19.78 -6.80 11.86
C ASP A 28 20.24 -8.25 11.63
N PRO A 29 21.46 -8.48 11.13
CA PRO A 29 21.96 -9.83 10.90
C PRO A 29 22.13 -10.66 12.19
N ALA A 30 22.18 -10.02 13.36
CA ALA A 30 22.34 -10.65 14.68
C ALA A 30 21.01 -11.03 15.35
N GLU A 31 19.86 -10.56 14.85
CA GLU A 31 18.55 -10.99 15.36
C GLU A 31 18.24 -12.43 14.94
N GLU A 32 17.73 -13.23 15.89
CA GLU A 32 17.28 -14.61 15.66
C GLU A 32 16.07 -14.63 14.69
N GLU A 33 15.11 -13.72 14.91
CA GLU A 33 13.92 -13.52 14.07
C GLU A 33 14.10 -12.30 13.16
N ARG A 34 14.75 -12.51 12.02
CA ARG A 34 15.05 -11.43 11.06
C ARG A 34 13.78 -10.87 10.42
N LYS A 35 13.49 -9.60 10.69
CA LYS A 35 12.38 -8.84 10.10
C LYS A 35 12.90 -7.70 9.23
N GLY A 36 12.02 -7.17 8.38
CA GLY A 36 12.35 -6.06 7.48
C GLY A 36 13.22 -6.46 6.29
N GLY A 37 14.07 -5.54 5.84
CA GLY A 37 15.05 -5.76 4.77
C GLY A 37 14.52 -5.58 3.35
N SER A 38 13.22 -5.30 3.17
CA SER A 38 12.61 -5.19 1.84
C SER A 38 12.74 -3.80 1.21
N GLY A 39 13.55 -2.90 1.79
CA GLY A 39 13.70 -1.51 1.34
C GLY A 39 14.20 -1.32 -0.10
N HIS A 40 14.72 -2.35 -0.75
CA HIS A 40 15.14 -2.34 -2.16
C HIS A 40 14.05 -2.84 -3.12
N ILE A 41 12.85 -3.15 -2.59
CA ILE A 41 11.73 -3.72 -3.35
C ILE A 41 10.59 -2.70 -3.36
N GLY A 42 10.29 -2.16 -4.54
CA GLY A 42 9.08 -1.37 -4.76
C GLY A 42 7.84 -2.25 -4.56
N LYS A 43 6.87 -1.76 -3.79
CA LYS A 43 5.74 -2.55 -3.32
C LYS A 43 4.50 -1.71 -3.02
N MET A 44 3.33 -2.31 -3.14
CA MET A 44 2.08 -1.73 -2.70
C MET A 44 1.38 -2.69 -1.75
N ILE A 45 0.97 -2.21 -0.59
CA ILE A 45 0.26 -3.00 0.40
C ILE A 45 -1.15 -2.46 0.61
N PHE A 46 -2.08 -3.38 0.80
CA PHE A 46 -3.50 -3.10 0.89
C PHE A 46 -4.05 -3.63 2.20
N SER A 47 -4.90 -2.89 2.89
CA SER A 47 -5.65 -3.40 4.03
C SER A 47 -7.09 -2.98 3.96
N ALA A 48 -8.00 -3.96 3.99
CA ALA A 48 -9.43 -3.73 3.89
C ALA A 48 -10.03 -3.70 5.28
N GLY A 49 -10.69 -2.60 5.62
CA GLY A 49 -11.59 -2.49 6.76
C GLY A 49 -13.05 -2.45 6.33
N THR A 50 -13.94 -2.14 7.27
CA THR A 50 -15.38 -1.99 7.00
C THR A 50 -15.71 -0.70 6.25
N GLU A 51 -15.03 0.40 6.60
CA GLU A 51 -15.31 1.74 6.06
C GLU A 51 -14.43 2.12 4.85
N GLN A 52 -13.23 1.56 4.77
CA GLN A 52 -12.26 1.91 3.74
C GLN A 52 -11.28 0.78 3.42
N LEU A 53 -10.73 0.81 2.21
CA LEU A 53 -9.52 0.11 1.82
C LEU A 53 -8.37 1.09 1.90
N ALA A 54 -7.42 0.86 2.81
CA ALA A 54 -6.17 1.61 2.89
C ALA A 54 -5.13 1.03 1.92
N VAL A 55 -4.37 1.91 1.28
CA VAL A 55 -3.34 1.55 0.30
C VAL A 55 -2.08 2.37 0.57
N VAL A 56 -0.94 1.69 0.65
CA VAL A 56 0.37 2.33 0.77
C VAL A 56 1.27 1.82 -0.33
N ALA A 57 1.77 2.74 -1.16
CA ALA A 57 2.73 2.47 -2.22
C ALA A 57 4.13 2.90 -1.76
N TYR A 58 5.13 2.12 -2.12
CA TYR A 58 6.53 2.39 -1.88
C TYR A 58 7.36 2.12 -3.13
N VAL A 59 8.21 3.07 -3.53
CA VAL A 59 9.19 2.91 -4.60
C VAL A 59 10.58 3.35 -4.12
N PRO A 60 11.56 2.44 -4.04
CA PRO A 60 12.91 2.80 -3.62
C PRO A 60 13.55 3.74 -4.64
N GLU A 61 14.47 4.59 -4.18
CA GLU A 61 15.15 5.60 -5.00
C GLU A 61 15.69 5.04 -6.32
N GLU A 62 16.31 3.86 -6.27
CA GLU A 62 16.88 3.16 -7.42
C GLU A 62 15.86 2.77 -8.52
N LYS A 63 14.56 2.77 -8.21
CA LYS A 63 13.46 2.43 -9.14
C LYS A 63 12.54 3.60 -9.47
N GLN A 64 12.78 4.79 -8.91
CA GLN A 64 11.95 5.97 -9.17
C GLN A 64 12.07 6.48 -10.62
N GLY A 65 13.12 6.08 -11.34
CA GLY A 65 13.23 6.32 -12.78
C GLY A 65 12.32 5.41 -13.63
N ASP A 66 11.95 4.24 -13.10
CA ASP A 66 11.11 3.26 -13.81
C ASP A 66 9.62 3.48 -13.52
N LEU A 67 9.29 3.90 -12.29
CA LEU A 67 7.90 4.06 -11.85
C LEU A 67 7.79 5.17 -10.79
N SER A 68 6.95 6.17 -11.05
CA SER A 68 6.59 7.16 -10.03
C SER A 68 5.66 6.56 -8.98
N CYS A 69 6.02 6.69 -7.71
CA CYS A 69 5.22 6.19 -6.58
C CYS A 69 3.81 6.79 -6.58
N GLU A 70 3.71 8.10 -6.83
CA GLU A 70 2.45 8.82 -6.86
C GLU A 70 1.57 8.40 -8.05
N GLU A 71 2.17 8.27 -9.24
CA GLU A 71 1.40 7.89 -10.45
C GLU A 71 0.89 6.45 -10.34
N TRP A 72 1.71 5.54 -9.80
CA TRP A 72 1.30 4.17 -9.57
C TRP A 72 0.12 4.08 -8.60
N LEU A 73 0.21 4.79 -7.45
CA LEU A 73 -0.89 4.84 -6.49
C LEU A 73 -2.17 5.44 -7.12
N LYS A 74 -2.04 6.55 -7.86
CA LYS A 74 -3.18 7.19 -8.53
C LYS A 74 -3.87 6.25 -9.52
N ALA A 75 -3.09 5.51 -10.32
CA ALA A 75 -3.62 4.57 -11.29
C ALA A 75 -4.46 3.48 -10.60
N VAL A 76 -3.92 2.88 -9.53
CA VAL A 76 -4.62 1.82 -8.78
C VAL A 76 -5.88 2.36 -8.09
N LEU A 77 -5.82 3.53 -7.45
CA LEU A 77 -6.98 4.13 -6.80
C LEU A 77 -8.10 4.52 -7.78
N ALA A 78 -7.76 4.90 -9.01
CA ALA A 78 -8.73 5.34 -10.02
C ALA A 78 -9.74 4.24 -10.40
N LEU A 79 -9.36 2.96 -10.27
CA LEU A 79 -10.22 1.81 -10.59
C LEU A 79 -11.53 1.81 -9.80
N PHE A 80 -11.50 2.33 -8.56
CA PHE A 80 -12.65 2.33 -7.66
C PHE A 80 -12.95 3.72 -7.05
N GLY A 81 -12.40 4.79 -7.65
CA GLY A 81 -12.65 6.17 -7.23
C GLY A 81 -12.04 6.51 -5.86
N GLY A 82 -10.84 6.00 -5.59
CA GLY A 82 -10.07 6.33 -4.40
C GLY A 82 -9.44 7.72 -4.42
N GLU A 83 -8.94 8.12 -3.26
CA GLU A 83 -8.25 9.40 -3.04
C GLU A 83 -6.83 9.19 -2.54
N VAL A 84 -5.90 10.02 -3.03
CA VAL A 84 -4.54 10.11 -2.48
C VAL A 84 -4.61 10.94 -1.21
N VAL A 85 -4.06 10.41 -0.12
CA VAL A 85 -4.00 11.07 1.19
C VAL A 85 -2.65 11.76 1.38
N SER A 86 -1.56 11.13 0.96
CA SER A 86 -0.24 11.76 0.90
C SER A 86 0.55 11.26 -0.32
N ALA A 87 1.38 12.13 -0.87
CA ALA A 87 2.26 11.80 -1.99
C ALA A 87 3.69 12.22 -1.67
N ALA A 88 4.63 11.30 -1.89
CA ALA A 88 6.06 11.56 -1.88
C ALA A 88 6.74 10.68 -2.94
N LYS A 89 8.01 10.97 -3.24
CA LYS A 89 8.78 10.24 -4.26
C LYS A 89 8.91 8.75 -3.94
N ASP A 90 9.09 8.44 -2.66
CA ASP A 90 9.38 7.11 -2.15
C ASP A 90 8.16 6.43 -1.54
N LEU A 91 7.29 7.16 -0.84
CA LEU A 91 6.12 6.61 -0.16
C LEU A 91 4.88 7.48 -0.39
N SER A 92 3.83 6.89 -0.94
CA SER A 92 2.54 7.54 -1.14
C SER A 92 1.43 6.72 -0.49
N THR A 93 0.42 7.39 0.05
CA THR A 93 -0.69 6.77 0.77
C THR A 93 -2.02 7.20 0.18
N GLY A 94 -2.99 6.30 0.20
CA GLY A 94 -4.33 6.58 -0.32
C GLY A 94 -5.35 5.61 0.22
N LYS A 95 -6.61 5.85 -0.15
CA LYS A 95 -7.73 5.03 0.29
C LYS A 95 -8.90 5.03 -0.67
N VAL A 96 -9.68 3.96 -0.62
CA VAL A 96 -10.99 3.88 -1.27
C VAL A 96 -12.04 3.70 -0.17
N LYS A 97 -12.98 4.65 -0.06
CA LYS A 97 -14.09 4.53 0.91
C LYS A 97 -15.16 3.58 0.38
N THR A 98 -15.85 2.91 1.29
CA THR A 98 -17.06 2.16 0.97
C THR A 98 -18.08 3.08 0.26
N ASN A 99 -18.62 2.60 -0.86
CA ASN A 99 -19.69 3.26 -1.59
C ASN A 99 -20.70 2.21 -2.06
N SER A 100 -21.73 2.01 -1.24
CA SER A 100 -22.79 1.03 -1.49
C SER A 100 -23.56 1.31 -2.78
N ASP A 101 -23.78 2.57 -3.13
CA ASP A 101 -24.52 2.98 -4.34
C ASP A 101 -23.78 2.57 -5.62
N LYS A 102 -22.44 2.52 -5.57
CA LYS A 102 -21.57 2.11 -6.67
C LYS A 102 -21.07 0.67 -6.55
N GLY A 103 -21.53 -0.09 -5.55
CA GLY A 103 -21.09 -1.46 -5.31
C GLY A 103 -19.63 -1.59 -4.84
N VAL A 104 -19.03 -0.51 -4.35
CA VAL A 104 -17.63 -0.46 -3.91
C VAL A 104 -17.57 -0.84 -2.43
N PHE A 105 -17.03 -2.03 -2.14
CA PHE A 105 -16.83 -2.53 -0.78
C PHE A 105 -15.37 -2.95 -0.61
N PRO A 106 -14.63 -2.44 0.39
CA PRO A 106 -13.20 -2.69 0.57
C PRO A 106 -12.78 -4.16 0.43
N LEU A 107 -13.51 -5.06 1.09
CA LEU A 107 -13.25 -6.51 1.04
C LEU A 107 -13.44 -7.13 -0.35
N LYS A 108 -14.31 -6.55 -1.18
CA LYS A 108 -14.56 -7.04 -2.55
C LYS A 108 -13.56 -6.49 -3.56
N ILE A 109 -13.15 -5.23 -3.40
CA ILE A 109 -12.27 -4.54 -4.36
C ILE A 109 -10.78 -4.77 -4.09
N ARG A 110 -10.42 -5.24 -2.88
CA ARG A 110 -9.02 -5.49 -2.50
C ARG A 110 -8.30 -6.41 -3.47
N GLU A 111 -8.89 -7.56 -3.79
CA GLU A 111 -8.24 -8.56 -4.66
C GLU A 111 -8.07 -8.05 -6.10
N PRO A 112 -9.10 -7.47 -6.76
CA PRO A 112 -8.91 -6.82 -8.06
C PRO A 112 -7.81 -5.75 -8.07
N MET A 113 -7.70 -4.93 -7.03
CA MET A 113 -6.69 -3.86 -6.98
C MET A 113 -5.26 -4.36 -6.80
N ILE A 114 -5.05 -5.58 -6.30
CA ILE A 114 -3.71 -6.17 -6.11
C ILE A 114 -3.11 -6.65 -7.43
N LEU A 115 -3.94 -6.94 -8.43
CA LEU A 115 -3.53 -7.51 -9.72
C LEU A 115 -3.08 -6.45 -10.75
N GLU A 116 -3.09 -5.18 -10.37
CA GLU A 116 -2.84 -3.99 -11.23
C GLU A 116 -1.54 -3.28 -10.85
#